data_AF-A0A831XW45-F1
#
_entry.id   AF-A0A831XW45-F1
#
_cell.length_a   1.000
_cell.length_b   1.000
_cell.length_c   1.000
_cell.angle_alpha   90.00
_cell.angle_beta   90.00
_cell.angle_gamma   90.00
#
_symmetry.space_group_name_H-M   'P 1'
#
loop_
_entity.id
_entity.type
_entity.pdbx_description
1 polymer ?
#
loop_
_entity_poly.entity_id
_entity_poly.type
_entity_poly.pdbx_seq_one_letter_code
_entity_poly.pdbx_strand_id
1 'polypeptide(L)'
;MKRHAWGTAADRRHRRLGSGLSSTHLVTFLAILLAALLLAGCASPRYATEVRYLPPTGAGGQACLQGCQTEMRACQADCQSRRQSCIATIEPRVDDAFDQALRQYEAERRVYMRERRFYQIDQSLSFGFHRHPFYYGYGYGYRDPFWYTDRYFDDPPVPPEAPSRTAIRERLVDQECNIDCGCQPAFDQCYIGCGGQVERRVVCVANCDDEAPTARIPANPGAGSSTGENP
;
A
#
# COMPACT_ATOMS: atom_id res chain seq x y z
N MET A 1 33.28 -51.03 -14.81
CA MET A 1 33.28 -51.50 -16.21
C MET A 1 31.94 -51.13 -16.85
N LYS A 2 31.98 -50.49 -18.04
CA LYS A 2 30.89 -50.24 -19.03
C LYS A 2 29.70 -49.38 -18.53
N ARG A 3 29.62 -48.06 -18.76
CA ARG A 3 29.38 -47.28 -20.01
C ARG A 3 28.35 -47.91 -20.96
N HIS A 4 27.18 -47.28 -21.11
CA HIS A 4 26.49 -47.13 -22.39
C HIS A 4 25.75 -45.78 -22.43
N ALA A 5 26.04 -45.04 -23.50
CA ALA A 5 25.51 -43.75 -23.87
C ALA A 5 24.49 -43.92 -25.01
N TRP A 6 23.40 -43.17 -24.98
CA TRP A 6 22.51 -42.83 -26.10
C TRP A 6 21.85 -41.51 -25.69
N GLY A 7 21.74 -40.42 -26.45
CA GLY A 7 22.01 -40.13 -27.85
C GLY A 7 21.18 -38.88 -28.16
N THR A 8 21.83 -37.73 -28.28
CA THR A 8 21.22 -36.44 -28.65
C THR A 8 21.02 -36.37 -30.16
N ALA A 9 19.79 -36.14 -30.63
CA ALA A 9 19.47 -35.38 -31.84
C ALA A 9 17.97 -35.49 -32.18
N ALA A 10 17.27 -34.35 -32.17
CA ALA A 10 16.13 -34.14 -33.05
C ALA A 10 15.94 -32.63 -33.27
N ASP A 11 16.78 -32.13 -34.17
CA ASP A 11 16.59 -30.93 -34.98
C ASP A 11 15.13 -30.82 -35.46
N ARG A 12 14.46 -29.72 -35.09
CA ARG A 12 13.19 -29.32 -35.70
C ARG A 12 13.22 -27.84 -36.06
N ARG A 13 13.94 -27.56 -37.15
CA ARG A 13 13.73 -26.51 -38.16
C ARG A 13 12.56 -25.56 -37.87
N HIS A 14 12.94 -24.38 -37.39
CA HIS A 14 12.10 -23.18 -37.42
C HIS A 14 11.76 -22.82 -38.87
N ARG A 15 10.47 -22.90 -39.23
CA ARG A 15 9.95 -22.18 -40.39
C ARG A 15 9.91 -20.70 -40.05
N ARG A 16 10.82 -19.96 -40.68
CA ARG A 16 10.76 -18.50 -40.79
C ARG A 16 9.53 -18.14 -41.62
N LEU A 17 8.62 -17.38 -41.02
CA LEU A 17 7.69 -16.50 -41.73
C LEU A 17 7.95 -15.11 -41.17
N GLY A 18 8.58 -14.28 -41.99
CA GLY A 18 8.92 -12.92 -41.66
C GLY A 18 7.68 -12.03 -41.63
N SER A 19 7.50 -11.35 -40.51
CA SER A 19 6.93 -10.01 -40.44
C SER A 19 7.83 -9.23 -39.47
N GLY A 20 8.71 -8.42 -40.05
CA GLY A 20 9.71 -7.65 -39.34
C GLY A 20 9.06 -6.52 -38.56
N LEU A 21 8.96 -6.69 -37.26
CA LEU A 21 9.30 -5.70 -36.22
C LEU A 21 9.39 -6.53 -34.93
N SER A 22 10.60 -6.72 -34.42
CA SER A 22 10.92 -7.78 -33.46
C SER A 22 10.07 -7.67 -32.18
N SER A 23 9.28 -8.70 -31.88
CA SER A 23 8.56 -8.84 -30.61
C SER A 23 9.50 -8.70 -29.40
N THR A 24 10.77 -9.07 -29.56
CA THR A 24 11.81 -8.84 -28.55
C THR A 24 12.13 -7.37 -28.33
N HIS A 25 12.07 -6.52 -29.36
CA HIS A 25 12.28 -5.08 -29.21
C HIS A 25 11.12 -4.41 -28.47
N LEU A 26 9.90 -4.87 -28.69
CA LEU A 26 8.69 -4.37 -28.02
C LEU A 26 8.72 -4.70 -26.52
N VAL A 27 9.13 -5.91 -26.15
CA VAL A 27 9.31 -6.34 -24.75
C VAL A 27 10.47 -5.59 -24.07
N THR A 28 11.61 -5.40 -24.75
CA THR A 28 12.71 -4.60 -24.20
C THR A 28 12.35 -3.13 -24.05
N PHE A 29 11.61 -2.54 -25.01
CA PHE A 29 11.15 -1.16 -24.90
C PHE A 29 10.17 -0.99 -23.74
N LEU A 30 9.24 -1.93 -23.55
CA LEU A 30 8.30 -1.89 -22.44
C LEU A 30 9.01 -2.06 -21.09
N ALA A 31 10.01 -2.95 -21.02
CA ALA A 31 10.84 -3.13 -19.83
C ALA A 31 11.70 -1.89 -19.51
N ILE A 32 12.27 -1.23 -20.52
CA ILE A 32 13.02 0.04 -20.35
C ILE A 32 12.09 1.17 -19.93
N LEU A 33 10.88 1.26 -20.50
CA LEU A 33 9.86 2.24 -20.09
C LEU A 33 9.42 2.01 -18.64
N LEU A 34 9.15 0.77 -18.23
CA LEU A 34 8.83 0.43 -16.85
C LEU A 34 9.98 0.73 -15.89
N ALA A 35 11.23 0.43 -16.29
CA ALA A 35 12.41 0.76 -15.50
C ALA A 35 12.59 2.29 -15.36
N ALA A 36 12.38 3.06 -16.43
CA ALA A 36 12.45 4.51 -16.41
C ALA A 36 11.35 5.14 -15.55
N LEU A 37 10.12 4.61 -15.59
CA LEU A 37 9.01 5.03 -14.73
C LEU A 37 9.28 4.73 -13.25
N LEU A 38 9.90 3.59 -12.93
CA LEU A 38 10.31 3.25 -11.57
C LEU A 38 11.43 4.16 -11.05
N LEU A 39 12.39 4.53 -11.92
CA LEU A 39 13.49 5.43 -11.57
C LEU A 39 13.04 6.89 -11.36
N ALA A 40 12.01 7.35 -12.08
CA ALA A 40 11.45 8.69 -11.94
C ALA A 40 10.75 8.94 -10.59
N GLY A 41 10.35 7.88 -9.87
CA GLY A 41 9.74 7.99 -8.53
C GLY A 41 10.73 8.08 -7.36
N CYS A 42 12.00 7.74 -7.58
CA CYS A 42 12.99 7.62 -6.50
C CYS A 42 13.73 8.93 -6.15
N ALA A 43 13.57 9.99 -6.95
CA ALA A 43 14.29 11.26 -6.79
C ALA A 43 13.36 12.45 -6.49
N SER A 44 12.21 12.22 -5.83
CA SER A 44 11.37 13.35 -5.40
C SER A 44 11.95 14.03 -4.16
N PRO A 45 12.06 15.38 -4.13
CA PRO A 45 12.56 16.11 -2.98
C PRO A 45 11.65 15.90 -1.77
N ARG A 46 12.24 15.51 -0.65
CA ARG A 46 11.55 15.35 0.63
C ARG A 46 11.72 16.62 1.43
N TYR A 47 10.61 17.28 1.76
CA TYR A 47 10.59 18.46 2.60
C TYR A 47 10.13 18.11 4.02
N ALA A 48 10.72 18.75 5.02
CA ALA A 48 10.34 18.68 6.43
C ALA A 48 10.20 20.09 7.00
N THR A 49 9.31 20.29 7.96
CA THR A 49 9.21 21.55 8.71
C THR A 49 10.21 21.55 9.86
N GLU A 50 11.24 22.38 9.75
CA GLU A 50 12.15 22.68 10.85
C GLU A 50 11.55 23.78 11.73
N VAL A 51 11.56 23.54 13.04
CA VAL A 51 11.09 24.50 14.05
C VAL A 51 12.29 24.99 14.85
N ARG A 52 12.49 26.31 14.87
CA ARG A 52 13.54 26.98 15.63
C ARG A 52 12.93 27.81 16.75
N TYR A 53 13.42 27.58 17.96
CA TYR A 53 12.98 28.27 19.18
C TYR A 53 13.99 29.34 19.58
N LEU A 54 13.57 30.59 19.62
CA LEU A 54 14.39 31.72 20.09
C LEU A 54 14.01 32.05 21.54
N PRO A 55 14.91 31.87 22.52
CA PRO A 55 14.57 32.05 23.93
C PRO A 55 14.34 33.53 24.29
N PRO A 56 13.45 33.84 25.25
CA PRO A 56 13.28 35.18 25.78
C PRO A 56 14.56 35.62 26.53
N THR A 57 14.92 36.89 26.42
CA THR A 57 16.13 37.46 27.03
C THR A 57 15.99 37.75 28.52
N GLY A 58 14.79 37.68 29.09
CA GLY A 58 14.52 37.96 30.50
C GLY A 58 14.54 36.73 31.41
N ALA A 59 15.07 36.87 32.63
CA ALA A 59 15.09 35.80 33.64
C ALA A 59 13.69 35.27 33.99
N GLY A 60 12.66 36.14 33.97
CA GLY A 60 11.26 35.74 34.15
C GLY A 60 10.73 34.86 33.01
N GLY A 61 11.13 35.13 31.76
CA GLY A 61 10.76 34.32 30.61
C GLY A 61 11.42 32.93 30.64
N GLN A 62 12.67 32.85 31.11
CA GLN A 62 13.37 31.57 31.29
C GLN A 62 12.71 30.70 32.37
N ALA A 63 12.26 31.31 33.48
CA ALA A 63 11.50 30.60 34.51
C ALA A 63 10.13 30.12 33.99
N CYS A 64 9.45 30.93 33.17
CA CYS A 64 8.20 30.53 32.49
C CYS A 64 8.39 29.31 31.57
N LEU A 65 9.49 29.27 30.81
CA LEU A 65 9.81 28.14 29.93
C LEU A 65 10.03 26.81 30.67
N GLN A 66 10.54 26.83 31.90
CA GLN A 66 10.64 25.62 32.74
C GLN A 66 9.25 25.03 33.02
N GLY A 67 8.24 25.88 33.23
CA GLY A 67 6.84 25.49 33.33
C GLY A 67 6.35 24.81 32.06
N CYS A 68 6.53 25.45 30.90
CA CYS A 68 6.15 24.88 29.61
C CYS A 68 6.81 23.51 29.34
N GLN A 69 8.09 23.34 29.68
CA GLN A 69 8.78 22.06 29.52
C GLN A 69 8.20 20.98 30.44
N THR A 70 7.82 21.35 31.65
CA THR A 70 7.19 20.43 32.61
C THR A 70 5.81 19.99 32.11
N GLU A 71 5.00 20.92 31.63
CA GLU A 71 3.69 20.64 31.02
C GLU A 71 3.82 19.78 29.76
N MET A 72 4.80 20.03 28.91
CA MET A 72 5.06 19.20 27.72
C MET A 72 5.38 17.76 28.11
N ARG A 73 6.25 17.55 29.11
CA ARG A 73 6.59 16.21 29.61
C ARG A 73 5.37 15.52 30.23
N ALA A 74 4.57 16.26 31.00
CA ALA A 74 3.33 15.75 31.57
C ALA A 74 2.34 15.33 30.48
N CYS A 75 2.16 16.15 29.43
CA CYS A 75 1.33 15.83 28.27
C CYS A 75 1.80 14.57 27.55
N GLN A 76 3.11 14.42 27.33
CA GLN A 76 3.67 13.22 26.70
C GLN A 76 3.45 11.97 27.55
N ALA A 77 3.68 12.07 28.87
CA ALA A 77 3.46 10.95 29.79
C ALA A 77 1.97 10.54 29.85
N ASP A 78 1.07 11.52 29.93
CA ASP A 78 -0.37 11.29 29.91
C ASP A 78 -0.83 10.65 28.58
N CYS A 79 -0.30 11.11 27.45
CA CYS A 79 -0.64 10.51 26.16
C CYS A 79 -0.15 9.06 26.04
N GLN A 80 1.06 8.77 26.52
CA GLN A 80 1.57 7.40 26.58
C GLN A 80 0.68 6.53 27.47
N SER A 81 0.26 7.03 28.63
CA SER A 81 -0.66 6.34 29.53
C SER A 81 -2.01 6.05 28.88
N ARG A 82 -2.62 7.06 28.23
CA ARG A 82 -3.88 6.90 27.49
C ARG A 82 -3.78 5.87 26.37
N ARG A 83 -2.68 5.89 25.61
CA ARG A 83 -2.43 4.89 24.57
C ARG A 83 -2.28 3.48 25.15
N GLN A 84 -1.54 3.33 26.25
CA GLN A 84 -1.41 2.03 26.92
C GLN A 84 -2.76 1.53 27.46
N SER A 85 -3.56 2.42 28.03
CA SER A 85 -4.92 2.10 28.47
C SER A 85 -5.79 1.65 27.31
N CYS A 86 -5.73 2.33 26.16
CA CYS A 86 -6.46 1.92 24.96
C CYS A 86 -6.06 0.50 24.53
N ILE A 87 -4.75 0.25 24.42
CA ILE A 87 -4.21 -1.06 24.03
C ILE A 87 -4.62 -2.16 25.02
N ALA A 88 -4.64 -1.86 26.32
CA ALA A 88 -5.03 -2.84 27.36
C ALA A 88 -6.53 -3.20 27.35
N THR A 89 -7.35 -2.39 26.66
CA THR A 89 -8.81 -2.58 26.57
C THR A 89 -9.27 -3.05 25.19
N ILE A 90 -8.34 -3.28 24.25
CA ILE A 90 -8.67 -3.59 22.85
C ILE A 90 -9.06 -5.06 22.67
N GLU A 91 -8.64 -5.94 23.58
CA GLU A 91 -8.75 -7.40 23.48
C GLU A 91 -10.17 -7.91 23.16
N PRO A 92 -11.26 -7.43 23.80
CA PRO A 92 -12.61 -7.87 23.44
C PRO A 92 -12.98 -7.57 21.98
N ARG A 93 -12.56 -6.41 21.45
CA ARG A 93 -12.79 -6.03 20.04
C ARG A 93 -11.97 -6.91 19.10
N VAL A 94 -10.75 -7.26 19.50
CA VAL A 94 -9.90 -8.20 18.75
C VAL A 94 -10.56 -9.56 18.65
N ASP A 95 -11.10 -10.07 19.75
CA ASP A 95 -11.76 -11.38 19.78
C ASP A 95 -13.03 -11.38 18.92
N ASP A 96 -13.88 -10.35 19.04
CA ASP A 96 -15.07 -10.21 18.21
C ASP A 96 -14.74 -10.13 16.70
N ALA A 97 -13.72 -9.34 16.34
CA ALA A 97 -13.27 -9.20 14.96
C ALA A 97 -12.63 -10.49 14.42
N PHE A 98 -11.86 -11.20 15.25
CA PHE A 98 -11.25 -12.47 14.90
C PHE A 98 -12.31 -13.55 14.70
N ASP A 99 -13.32 -13.63 15.57
CA ASP A 99 -14.43 -14.57 15.44
C ASP A 99 -15.26 -14.31 14.19
N GLN A 100 -15.48 -13.05 13.84
CA GLN A 100 -16.13 -12.68 12.58
C GLN A 100 -15.30 -13.09 11.36
N ALA A 101 -14.00 -12.80 11.37
CA ALA A 101 -13.09 -13.19 10.29
C ALA A 101 -13.01 -14.72 10.15
N LEU A 102 -13.02 -15.46 11.26
CA LEU A 102 -13.02 -16.91 11.26
C LEU A 102 -14.29 -17.48 10.63
N ARG A 103 -15.46 -16.91 10.94
CA ARG A 103 -16.73 -17.32 10.30
C ARG A 103 -16.72 -17.08 8.79
N GLN A 104 -16.18 -15.95 8.34
CA GLN A 104 -16.02 -15.64 6.91
C GLN A 104 -15.06 -16.64 6.24
N TYR A 105 -13.90 -16.86 6.84
CA TYR A 105 -12.92 -17.85 6.38
C TYR A 105 -13.53 -19.26 6.27
N GLU A 106 -14.30 -19.70 7.26
CA GLU A 106 -14.95 -21.02 7.22
C GLU A 106 -15.96 -21.12 6.07
N ALA A 107 -16.71 -20.05 5.80
CA ALA A 107 -17.66 -20.01 4.70
C ALA A 107 -16.94 -20.09 3.34
N GLU A 108 -15.91 -19.28 3.15
CA GLU A 108 -15.05 -19.29 1.95
C GLU A 108 -14.36 -20.63 1.77
N ARG A 109 -13.85 -21.22 2.85
CA ARG A 109 -13.23 -22.54 2.83
C ARG A 109 -14.21 -23.62 2.39
N ARG A 110 -15.49 -23.56 2.77
CA ARG A 110 -16.51 -24.51 2.28
C ARG A 110 -16.75 -24.36 0.78
N VAL A 111 -16.77 -23.12 0.28
CA VAL A 111 -16.88 -22.82 -1.16
C VAL A 111 -15.67 -23.37 -1.90
N TYR A 112 -14.46 -23.04 -1.44
CA TYR A 112 -13.20 -23.56 -1.98
C TYR A 112 -13.16 -25.10 -2.02
N MET A 113 -13.57 -25.78 -0.94
CA MET A 113 -13.56 -27.25 -0.91
C MET A 113 -14.56 -27.85 -1.91
N ARG A 114 -15.70 -27.19 -2.14
CA ARG A 114 -16.67 -27.60 -3.16
C ARG A 114 -16.11 -27.39 -4.56
N GLU A 115 -15.56 -26.21 -4.84
CA GLU A 115 -14.96 -25.87 -6.13
C GLU A 115 -13.77 -26.76 -6.46
N ARG A 116 -12.88 -27.02 -5.48
CA ARG A 116 -11.77 -27.94 -5.66
C ARG A 116 -12.22 -29.35 -5.99
N ARG A 117 -13.31 -29.83 -5.38
CA ARG A 117 -13.88 -31.14 -5.71
C ARG A 117 -14.42 -31.16 -7.14
N PHE A 118 -15.13 -30.11 -7.57
CA PHE A 118 -15.60 -30.00 -8.95
C PHE A 118 -14.44 -29.95 -9.93
N TYR A 119 -13.42 -29.14 -9.66
CA TYR A 119 -12.18 -29.08 -10.45
C TYR A 119 -11.51 -30.46 -10.58
N GLN A 120 -11.40 -31.21 -9.48
CA GLN A 120 -10.84 -32.57 -9.50
C GLN A 120 -11.70 -33.55 -10.31
N ILE A 121 -13.03 -33.48 -10.19
CA ILE A 121 -13.95 -34.31 -10.97
C ILE A 121 -13.80 -33.98 -12.46
N ASP A 122 -13.87 -32.70 -12.82
CA ASP A 122 -13.72 -32.24 -14.19
C ASP A 122 -12.38 -32.70 -14.78
N GLN A 123 -11.27 -32.49 -14.07
CA GLN A 123 -9.95 -32.97 -14.48
C GLN A 123 -9.90 -34.49 -14.67
N SER A 124 -10.57 -35.26 -13.79
CA SER A 124 -10.61 -36.73 -13.87
C SER A 124 -11.49 -37.24 -15.03
N LEU A 125 -12.55 -36.52 -15.38
CA LEU A 125 -13.42 -36.80 -16.52
C LEU A 125 -12.85 -36.25 -17.82
N SER A 126 -11.95 -35.27 -17.74
CA SER A 126 -11.19 -34.73 -18.87
C SER A 126 -10.16 -35.73 -19.42
N PHE A 127 -10.01 -36.91 -18.78
CA PHE A 127 -9.44 -38.10 -19.41
C PHE A 127 -10.37 -38.63 -20.53
N GLY A 128 -10.32 -37.97 -21.68
CA GLY A 128 -10.78 -38.52 -22.96
C GLY A 128 -12.05 -37.91 -23.57
N PHE A 129 -12.78 -37.03 -22.87
CA PHE A 129 -13.99 -36.39 -23.44
C PHE A 129 -13.73 -35.08 -24.18
N HIS A 130 -12.56 -34.45 -24.02
CA HIS A 130 -12.12 -33.34 -24.89
C HIS A 130 -11.66 -33.80 -26.29
N ARG A 131 -11.76 -35.10 -26.58
CA ARG A 131 -11.74 -35.63 -27.94
C ARG A 131 -13.02 -36.42 -28.14
N HIS A 132 -14.10 -35.72 -28.51
CA HIS A 132 -15.37 -36.34 -28.91
C HIS A 132 -15.14 -37.62 -29.73
N PRO A 133 -15.46 -38.82 -29.22
CA PRO A 133 -15.30 -40.07 -29.97
C PRO A 133 -16.33 -40.21 -31.10
N PHE A 134 -17.38 -39.38 -31.09
CA PHE A 134 -18.54 -39.48 -31.99
C PHE A 134 -18.54 -38.49 -33.17
N TYR A 135 -17.43 -37.80 -33.44
CA TYR A 135 -17.29 -36.98 -34.65
C TYR A 135 -16.42 -37.71 -35.70
N TYR A 136 -16.85 -38.92 -36.07
CA TYR A 136 -16.42 -39.52 -37.33
C TYR A 136 -17.48 -39.22 -38.40
N GLY A 137 -17.17 -38.21 -39.22
CA GLY A 137 -17.82 -37.98 -40.50
C GLY A 137 -19.23 -37.41 -40.39
N TYR A 138 -19.35 -36.09 -40.49
CA TYR A 138 -20.12 -35.44 -41.55
C TYR A 138 -19.89 -33.94 -41.38
N GLY A 139 -19.11 -33.36 -42.28
CA GLY A 139 -18.92 -31.92 -42.33
C GLY A 139 -20.26 -31.25 -42.58
N TYR A 140 -20.57 -30.20 -41.82
CA TYR A 140 -21.20 -28.95 -42.24
C TYR A 140 -21.36 -28.05 -40.99
N GLY A 141 -20.50 -27.02 -40.88
CA GLY A 141 -20.93 -25.65 -40.55
C GLY A 141 -21.38 -25.26 -39.14
N TYR A 142 -21.43 -26.13 -38.12
CA TYR A 142 -21.76 -25.66 -36.77
C TYR A 142 -20.52 -25.12 -36.06
N ARG A 143 -20.35 -23.80 -36.19
CA ARG A 143 -19.55 -22.98 -35.28
C ARG A 143 -20.13 -23.18 -33.89
N ASP A 144 -19.38 -23.85 -33.01
CA ASP A 144 -19.74 -24.00 -31.60
C ASP A 144 -20.27 -22.65 -31.09
N PRO A 145 -21.50 -22.62 -30.55
CA PRO A 145 -22.02 -21.39 -29.99
C PRO A 145 -21.05 -20.91 -28.90
N PHE A 146 -20.56 -19.68 -29.05
CA PHE A 146 -19.48 -19.05 -28.26
C PHE A 146 -19.71 -19.00 -26.73
N TRP A 147 -20.84 -19.50 -26.25
CA TRP A 147 -21.21 -19.62 -24.84
C TRP A 147 -20.89 -21.00 -24.22
N TYR A 148 -20.31 -21.94 -24.97
CA TYR A 148 -19.93 -23.28 -24.48
C TYR A 148 -18.45 -23.46 -24.12
N THR A 149 -17.59 -22.47 -24.37
CA THR A 149 -16.19 -22.51 -23.93
C THR A 149 -15.99 -21.58 -22.75
N ASP A 150 -16.76 -21.79 -21.68
CA ASP A 150 -16.43 -21.10 -20.43
C ASP A 150 -15.18 -21.80 -19.89
N ARG A 151 -14.02 -21.16 -20.05
CA ARG A 151 -12.71 -21.56 -19.53
C ARG A 151 -12.65 -21.50 -17.99
N TYR A 152 -13.77 -21.78 -17.34
CA TYR A 152 -13.96 -21.63 -15.90
C TYR A 152 -13.21 -22.70 -15.09
N PHE A 153 -12.72 -23.74 -15.75
CA PHE A 153 -12.07 -24.90 -15.12
C PHE A 153 -10.59 -25.08 -15.48
N ASP A 154 -9.99 -24.14 -16.22
CA ASP A 154 -8.56 -24.25 -16.56
C ASP A 154 -7.67 -23.96 -15.33
N ASP A 155 -8.08 -23.01 -14.49
CA ASP A 155 -7.32 -22.60 -13.31
C ASP A 155 -7.80 -23.30 -12.02
N PRO A 156 -6.88 -23.86 -11.22
CA PRO A 156 -7.23 -24.45 -9.93
C PRO A 156 -7.73 -23.36 -8.97
N PRO A 157 -8.76 -23.63 -8.16
CA PRO A 157 -9.24 -22.67 -7.19
C PRO A 157 -8.14 -22.34 -6.17
N VAL A 158 -8.04 -21.07 -5.77
CA VAL A 158 -7.05 -20.58 -4.81
C VAL A 158 -7.59 -20.79 -3.38
N PRO A 159 -6.80 -21.38 -2.46
CA PRO A 159 -7.24 -21.55 -1.07
C PRO A 159 -7.37 -20.19 -0.37
N PRO A 160 -8.42 -19.98 0.45
CA PRO A 160 -8.53 -18.77 1.25
C PRO A 160 -7.45 -18.73 2.32
N GLU A 161 -6.96 -17.54 2.64
CA GLU A 161 -5.95 -17.31 3.67
C GLU A 161 -6.58 -17.29 5.06
N ALA A 162 -5.95 -17.98 6.03
CA ALA A 162 -6.48 -18.04 7.39
C ALA A 162 -6.28 -16.70 8.11
N PRO A 163 -7.29 -16.19 8.84
CA PRO A 163 -7.14 -14.95 9.59
C PRO A 163 -6.14 -15.13 10.74
N SER A 164 -5.34 -14.10 11.01
CA SER A 164 -4.42 -14.07 12.15
C SER A 164 -4.92 -13.10 13.23
N ARG A 165 -5.03 -13.60 14.47
CA ARG A 165 -5.41 -12.78 15.63
C ARG A 165 -4.40 -11.64 15.88
N THR A 166 -3.11 -11.89 15.69
CA THR A 166 -2.08 -10.87 15.88
C THR A 166 -2.19 -9.76 14.84
N ALA A 167 -2.43 -10.12 13.58
CA ALA A 167 -2.60 -9.15 12.49
C ALA A 167 -3.85 -8.28 12.69
N ILE A 168 -4.97 -8.87 13.16
CA ILE A 168 -6.18 -8.11 13.50
C ILE A 168 -5.92 -7.18 14.67
N ARG A 169 -5.22 -7.64 15.71
CA ARG A 169 -4.84 -6.80 16.86
C ARG A 169 -4.00 -5.62 16.46
N GLU A 170 -2.94 -5.83 15.67
CA GLU A 170 -2.07 -4.76 15.19
C GLU A 170 -2.84 -3.71 14.39
N ARG A 171 -3.73 -4.15 13.50
CA ARG A 171 -4.61 -3.27 12.73
C ARG A 171 -5.53 -2.45 13.63
N LEU A 172 -6.19 -3.06 14.60
CA LEU A 172 -7.10 -2.36 15.51
C LEU A 172 -6.37 -1.38 16.43
N VAL A 173 -5.17 -1.75 16.91
CA VAL A 173 -4.32 -0.84 17.69
C VAL A 173 -3.93 0.39 16.86
N ASP A 174 -3.58 0.21 15.59
CA ASP A 174 -3.24 1.32 14.70
C ASP A 174 -4.45 2.21 14.38
N GLN A 175 -5.63 1.62 14.17
CA GLN A 175 -6.84 2.35 13.82
C GLN A 175 -7.46 3.10 15.02
N GLU A 176 -7.46 2.48 16.20
CA GLU A 176 -8.22 2.97 17.35
C GLU A 176 -7.34 3.60 18.44
N CYS A 177 -6.08 3.18 18.56
CA CYS A 177 -5.17 3.69 19.59
C CYS A 177 -4.08 4.64 19.04
N ASN A 178 -4.17 5.06 17.78
CA ASN A 178 -3.36 6.14 17.24
C ASN A 178 -3.97 7.50 17.64
N ILE A 179 -3.56 7.99 18.81
CA ILE A 179 -4.06 9.21 19.43
C ILE A 179 -3.11 10.36 19.08
N ASP A 180 -3.63 11.42 18.44
CA ASP A 180 -2.91 12.69 18.33
C ASP A 180 -2.93 13.40 19.70
N CYS A 181 -1.77 13.47 20.33
CA CYS A 181 -1.62 14.02 21.67
C CYS A 181 -1.70 15.56 21.72
N GLY A 182 -1.48 16.26 20.60
CA GLY A 182 -1.49 17.73 20.55
C GLY A 182 -0.44 18.45 21.43
N CYS A 183 0.54 17.73 22.00
CA CYS A 183 1.49 18.31 22.96
C CYS A 183 2.41 19.37 22.34
N GLN A 184 2.77 19.23 21.06
CA GLN A 184 3.65 20.18 20.36
C GLN A 184 2.98 21.54 20.15
N PRO A 185 1.77 21.62 19.55
CA PRO A 185 1.03 22.87 19.46
C PRO A 185 0.83 23.57 20.81
N ALA A 186 0.52 22.83 21.88
CA ALA A 186 0.36 23.40 23.21
C ALA A 186 1.68 23.99 23.75
N PHE A 187 2.80 23.30 23.56
CA PHE A 187 4.12 23.79 23.94
C PHE A 187 4.50 25.05 23.17
N ASP A 188 4.26 25.09 21.86
CA ASP A 188 4.55 26.26 21.02
C ASP A 188 3.78 27.50 21.48
N GLN A 189 2.51 27.34 21.84
CA GLN A 189 1.70 28.44 22.39
C GLN A 189 2.23 28.92 23.74
N CYS A 190 2.61 28.00 24.63
CA CYS A 190 3.25 28.34 25.91
C CYS A 190 4.58 29.09 25.69
N TYR A 191 5.39 28.63 24.73
CA TYR A 191 6.67 29.22 24.40
C TYR A 191 6.55 30.68 23.92
N ILE A 192 5.56 30.96 23.06
CA ILE A 192 5.24 32.32 22.61
C ILE A 192 4.70 33.17 23.77
N GLY A 193 3.83 32.59 24.61
CA GLY A 193 3.28 33.25 25.80
C GLY A 193 4.34 33.70 26.81
N CYS A 194 5.43 32.94 26.95
CA CYS A 194 6.58 33.29 27.80
C CYS A 194 7.51 34.37 27.17
N GLY A 195 7.16 34.91 26.00
CA GLY A 195 7.94 35.90 25.27
C GLY A 195 9.02 35.33 24.35
N GLY A 196 8.99 34.00 24.10
CA GLY A 196 9.82 33.37 23.08
C GLY A 196 9.27 33.55 21.68
N GLN A 197 10.07 33.23 20.66
CA GLN A 197 9.61 33.20 19.26
C GLN A 197 9.82 31.80 18.67
N VAL A 198 8.86 31.37 17.84
CA VAL A 198 8.88 30.09 17.15
C VAL A 198 8.93 30.36 15.65
N GLU A 199 10.07 30.08 15.03
CA GLU A 199 10.25 30.19 13.58
C GLU A 199 10.05 28.81 12.95
N ARG A 200 9.16 28.72 11.94
CA ARG A 200 8.93 27.49 11.19
C ARG A 200 9.42 27.67 9.76
N ARG A 201 10.32 26.79 9.32
CA ARG A 201 10.87 26.80 7.94
C ARG A 201 10.67 25.42 7.31
N VAL A 202 10.25 25.40 6.06
CA VAL A 202 10.26 24.17 5.27
C VAL A 202 11.67 23.98 4.71
N VAL A 203 12.35 22.92 5.12
CA VAL A 203 13.69 22.54 4.66
C VAL A 203 13.60 21.25 3.87
N CYS A 204 14.38 21.15 2.79
CA CYS A 204 14.50 19.90 2.07
C CYS A 204 15.50 18.99 2.81
N VAL A 205 15.08 17.77 3.14
CA VAL A 205 15.84 16.79 3.94
C VAL A 205 16.39 15.63 3.10
N ALA A 206 15.88 15.38 1.90
CA ALA A 206 16.42 14.36 0.98
C ALA A 206 16.06 14.67 -0.49
N ASN A 207 16.86 14.20 -1.44
CA ASN A 207 16.64 14.37 -2.90
C ASN A 207 16.44 15.83 -3.33
N CYS A 208 17.18 16.72 -2.68
CA CYS A 208 17.16 18.14 -2.97
C CYS A 208 18.18 18.38 -4.10
N ASP A 209 17.76 18.18 -5.35
CA ASP A 209 18.55 18.70 -6.47
C ASP A 209 18.60 20.23 -6.33
N ASP A 210 19.74 20.84 -6.68
CA ASP A 210 20.24 22.15 -6.21
C ASP A 210 19.39 23.41 -6.48
N GLU A 211 18.11 23.30 -6.81
CA GLU A 211 17.17 24.42 -6.84
C GLU A 211 16.36 24.48 -5.55
N ALA A 212 16.96 25.15 -4.55
CA ALA A 212 16.28 25.55 -3.34
C ALA A 212 14.96 26.26 -3.67
N PRO A 213 13.79 25.81 -3.16
CA PRO A 213 12.59 26.60 -3.29
C PRO A 213 12.74 27.82 -2.38
N THR A 214 12.97 29.00 -2.98
CA THR A 214 12.66 30.26 -2.32
C THR A 214 11.21 30.21 -1.88
N ALA A 215 11.01 30.00 -0.58
CA ALA A 215 9.72 29.97 0.07
C ALA A 215 8.96 31.26 -0.26
N ARG A 216 8.01 31.19 -1.20
CA ARG A 216 6.87 32.10 -1.17
C ARG A 216 5.90 31.50 -0.16
N ILE A 217 5.95 32.02 1.05
CA ILE A 217 4.87 31.90 2.02
C ILE A 217 3.57 32.21 1.26
N PRO A 218 2.58 31.30 1.15
CA PRO A 218 1.29 31.67 0.61
C PRO A 218 0.72 32.75 1.54
N ALA A 219 0.53 33.95 0.99
CA ALA A 219 -0.14 35.02 1.68
C ALA A 219 -1.51 34.51 2.14
N ASN A 220 -1.78 34.75 3.42
CA ASN A 220 -3.01 34.44 4.13
C ASN A 220 -4.25 34.74 3.25
N PRO A 221 -5.20 33.79 3.04
CA PRO A 221 -6.44 34.06 2.33
C PRO A 221 -7.38 34.83 3.26
N GLY A 222 -7.11 36.12 3.48
CA GLY A 222 -7.87 36.95 4.40
C GLY A 222 -7.79 38.46 4.17
N ALA A 223 -7.01 38.94 3.19
CA ALA A 223 -6.97 40.37 2.87
C ALA A 223 -7.97 40.69 1.75
N GLY A 224 -9.26 40.75 2.11
CA GLY A 224 -10.28 41.38 1.27
C GLY A 224 -10.00 42.89 1.18
N SER A 225 -9.76 43.37 -0.03
CA SER A 225 -9.51 44.78 -0.33
C SER A 225 -10.79 45.60 -0.13
N SER A 226 -10.79 46.50 0.85
CA SER A 226 -11.71 47.64 0.89
C SER A 226 -11.21 48.72 -0.08
N THR A 227 -11.67 48.71 -1.32
CA THR A 227 -11.64 49.90 -2.17
C THR A 227 -12.91 50.68 -1.91
N GLY A 228 -12.78 51.75 -1.12
CA GLY A 228 -13.79 52.79 -1.02
C GLY A 228 -13.76 53.64 -2.28
N GLU A 229 -14.88 53.69 -2.97
CA GLU A 229 -15.15 54.64 -4.05
C GLU A 229 -16.43 55.39 -3.70
N ASN A 230 -16.29 56.70 -3.49
CA ASN A 230 -17.33 57.72 -3.52
C ASN A 230 -16.63 59.09 -3.52
N PRO A 231 -17.23 60.17 -4.03
CA PRO A 231 -18.58 60.32 -4.58
C PRO A 231 -18.66 60.48 -6.12
#